data_AF-A0A933I5M1-F1
#
_entry.id   AF-A0A933I5M1-F1
#
_cell.length_a   1.000
_cell.length_b   1.000
_cell.length_c   1.000
_cell.angle_alpha   90.00
_cell.angle_beta   90.00
_cell.angle_gamma   90.00
#
_symmetry.space_group_name_H-M   'P 1'
#
loop_
_entity.id
_entity.type
_entity.pdbx_description
1 polymer ?
#
loop_
_entity_poly.entity_id
_entity_poly.type
_entity_poly.pdbx_seq_one_letter_code
_entity_poly.pdbx_strand_id
1 'polypeptide(L)' 'MKIQELRKLSFEELIQKERSLKEELSKLNVGRYEGRVEKPHMFGLVKKDIARIKTILNQKKEK' A
#
# COMPACT_ATOMS: atom_id res chain seq x y z
N MET A 1 6.30 5.43 0.27
CA MET A 1 6.72 5.65 -1.13
C MET A 1 6.68 7.13 -1.54
N LYS A 2 7.52 7.56 -2.50
CA LYS A 2 7.42 8.88 -3.16
C LYS A 2 6.32 8.85 -4.23
N ILE A 3 5.45 9.86 -4.25
CA ILE A 3 4.30 9.96 -5.16
C ILE A 3 4.71 10.03 -6.63
N GLN A 4 5.89 10.58 -6.92
CA GLN A 4 6.40 10.74 -8.29
C GLN A 4 6.69 9.40 -8.98
N GLU A 5 7.18 8.40 -8.25
CA GLU A 5 7.42 7.06 -8.80
C GLU A 5 6.11 6.31 -9.03
N LEU A 6 5.13 6.49 -8.13
CA LEU A 6 3.81 5.89 -8.27
C LEU A 6 3.05 6.42 -9.50
N ARG A 7 3.26 7.68 -9.89
CA ARG A 7 2.66 8.24 -11.12
C ARG A 7 3.30 7.72 -12.41
N LYS A 8 4.58 7.33 -12.38
CA LYS A 8 5.30 6.79 -13.55
C LYS A 8 4.95 5.33 -13.85
N LEU A 9 4.48 4.58 -12.87
CA LEU A 9 4.12 3.17 -13.00
C LEU A 9 2.81 2.99 -13.79
N SER A 10 2.69 1.86 -14.49
CA SER A 10 1.49 1.53 -15.27
C SER A 10 0.31 1.14 -14.38
N PHE A 11 -0.91 1.13 -14.94
CA PHE A 11 -2.13 0.83 -14.18
C PHE A 11 -2.10 -0.57 -13.56
N GLU A 12 -1.61 -1.56 -14.31
CA GLU A 12 -1.43 -2.94 -13.83
C GLU A 12 -0.37 -3.04 -12.72
N GLU A 13 0.75 -2.32 -12.84
CA GLU A 13 1.79 -2.31 -11.81
C GLU A 13 1.29 -1.69 -10.49
N LEU A 14 0.42 -0.68 -10.57
CA LEU A 14 -0.22 -0.07 -9.40
C LEU A 14 -1.17 -1.07 -8.71
N ILE A 15 -1.93 -1.84 -9.47
CA ILE A 15 -2.81 -2.89 -8.92
C ILE A 15 -1.98 -4.01 -8.27
N GLN A 16 -0.90 -4.44 -8.93
CA GLN A 16 0.00 -5.46 -8.40
C GLN A 16 0.62 -5.00 -7.07
N LYS A 17 1.07 -3.74 -7.00
CA LYS A 17 1.59 -3.12 -5.76
C LYS A 17 0.52 -3.00 -4.68
N GLU A 18 -0.72 -2.65 -5.03
CA GLU A 18 -1.82 -2.62 -4.04
C GLU A 18 -1.98 -3.99 -3.39
N ARG A 19 -2.02 -5.07 -4.19
CA ARG A 19 -2.14 -6.44 -3.70
C ARG A 19 -1.00 -6.80 -2.75
N SER A 20 0.25 -6.59 -3.15
CA SER A 20 1.40 -6.89 -2.27
C SER A 20 1.35 -6.11 -0.96
N LEU A 21 1.03 -4.82 -0.98
CA LEU A 21 0.91 -4.01 0.24
C LEU A 21 -0.23 -4.49 1.14
N LYS A 22 -1.33 -5.00 0.56
CA LYS A 22 -2.45 -5.56 1.30
C LYS A 22 -2.08 -6.88 1.98
N GLU A 23 -1.32 -7.74 1.30
CA GLU A 23 -0.77 -8.96 1.87
C GLU A 23 0.21 -8.66 3.01
N GLU A 24 1.06 -7.64 2.84
CA GLU A 24 1.99 -7.18 3.88
C GLU A 24 1.24 -6.65 5.11
N LEU A 25 0.14 -5.92 4.89
CA LEU A 25 -0.74 -5.45 5.96
C LEU A 25 -1.43 -6.62 6.68
N SER A 26 -1.85 -7.67 5.97
CA SER A 26 -2.37 -8.89 6.57
C SER A 26 -1.32 -9.61 7.41
N LYS A 27 -0.08 -9.76 6.92
CA LYS A 27 1.02 -10.34 7.71
C LYS A 27 1.31 -9.53 8.97
N LEU A 28 1.33 -8.20 8.86
CA LEU A 28 1.49 -7.31 10.01
C LEU A 28 0.32 -7.46 11.01
N ASN A 29 -0.92 -7.59 10.54
CA ASN A 29 -2.08 -7.84 11.40
C ASN A 29 -2.01 -9.19 12.12
N VAL A 30 -1.55 -10.24 11.45
CA VAL A 30 -1.34 -11.56 12.06
C VAL A 30 -0.28 -11.48 13.16
N GLY A 31 0.87 -10.85 12.89
CA GLY A 31 1.90 -10.61 13.91
C GLY A 31 1.43 -9.73 15.08
N ARG A 32 0.53 -8.78 14.82
CA ARG A 32 -0.15 -8.00 15.87
C ARG A 32 -1.06 -8.86 16.72
N TYR A 33 -1.77 -9.81 16.12
CA TYR A 33 -2.64 -10.74 16.83
C TYR A 33 -1.84 -11.71 17.70
N GLU A 34 -0.67 -12.15 17.23
CA GLU A 34 0.30 -12.95 17.99
C GLU A 34 1.02 -12.17 19.10
N GLY A 35 0.74 -10.88 19.29
CA GLY A 35 1.35 -10.05 20.34
C GLY A 35 2.79 -9.61 20.05
N ARG A 36 3.36 -9.96 18.89
CA ARG A 36 4.66 -9.48 18.43
C ARG A 36 4.48 -8.29 17.48
N VAL A 37 4.10 -7.14 18.04
CA VAL A 37 4.10 -5.88 17.28
C VAL A 37 5.52 -5.32 17.26
N GLU A 38 6.37 -5.90 16.42
CA GLU A 38 7.77 -5.43 16.29
C GLU A 38 7.85 -4.00 15.73
N LYS A 39 6.89 -3.59 14.89
CA LYS A 39 6.94 -2.29 14.18
C LYS A 39 5.55 -1.62 14.02
N PRO A 40 5.05 -0.91 15.04
CA PRO A 40 3.78 -0.17 14.98
C PRO A 40 3.73 0.88 13.85
N HIS A 41 4.87 1.48 13.52
CA HIS A 41 5.02 2.52 12.50
C HIS A 41 4.74 2.02 11.08
N MET A 42 4.96 0.73 10.81
CA MET A 42 4.74 0.14 9.49
C MET A 42 3.26 0.13 9.10
N PHE A 43 2.35 -0.05 10.06
CA PHE A 43 0.91 -0.01 9.80
C PHE A 43 0.46 1.33 9.19
N GLY A 44 0.97 2.44 9.74
CA GLY A 44 0.65 3.77 9.24
C GLY A 44 1.24 4.04 7.85
N LEU A 45 2.46 3.56 7.61
CA LEU A 45 3.15 3.68 6.32
C LEU A 45 2.43 2.88 5.23
N VAL A 46 2.14 1.61 5.48
CA VAL A 46 1.47 0.72 4.51
C VAL A 46 0.07 1.24 4.19
N LYS A 47 -0.71 1.68 5.19
CA LYS A 47 -2.02 2.33 4.95
C LYS A 47 -1.92 3.59 4.10
N LYS A 48 -0.93 4.45 4.36
CA LYS A 48 -0.69 5.66 3.54
C LYS A 48 -0.28 5.32 2.12
N ASP A 49 0.55 4.30 1.92
CA ASP A 49 0.97 3.90 0.58
C ASP A 49 -0.18 3.26 -0.22
N ILE A 50 -1.04 2.44 0.41
CA ILE A 50 -2.29 1.95 -0.22
C ILE A 50 -3.20 3.11 -0.63
N ALA A 51 -3.40 4.10 0.25
CA ALA A 51 -4.24 5.25 -0.05
C ALA A 51 -3.69 6.04 -1.26
N ARG A 52 -2.37 6.28 -1.31
CA ARG A 52 -1.71 6.97 -2.43
C ARG A 52 -1.87 6.22 -3.76
N ILE A 53 -1.74 4.89 -3.75
CA ILE A 53 -1.95 4.06 -4.93
C ILE A 53 -3.39 4.18 -5.43
N LYS A 54 -4.38 4.06 -4.52
CA LYS A 54 -5.80 4.22 -4.86
C LYS A 54 -6.11 5.61 -5.44
N THR A 55 -5.54 6.67 -4.87
CA THR A 55 -5.71 8.03 -5.43
C THR A 55 -5.18 8.13 -6.86
N ILE A 56 -4.02 7.54 -7.15
CA ILE A 56 -3.43 7.58 -8.50
C ILE A 56 -4.23 6.70 -9.48
N LEU A 57 -4.72 5.54 -9.04
CA LEU A 57 -5.62 4.71 -9.83
C LEU A 57 -6.90 5.48 -10.21
N ASN A 58 -7.49 6.22 -9.27
CA ASN A 58 -8.66 7.04 -9.55
C ASN A 58 -8.35 8.18 -10.53
N GLN A 59 -7.21 8.88 -10.34
CA GLN A 59 -6.74 9.92 -11.27
C GLN A 59 -6.48 9.41 -12.69
N LYS A 60 -6.08 8.14 -12.86
CA LYS A 60 -5.90 7.52 -14.18
C LYS A 60 -7.22 7.06 -14.81
N LYS A 61 -8.24 6.76 -13.99
CA LYS A 61 -9.56 6.31 -14.44
C LYS A 61 -10.48 7.46 -14.86
N GLU A 62 -10.35 8.63 -14.23
CA GLU A 62 -11.11 9.84 -14.57
C GLU A 62 -10.56 10.61 -15.79
N LYS A 63 -9.60 10.04 -16.53
CA LYS A 63 -8.98 10.65 -17.70
C LYS A 63 -9.34 9.87 -18.95
#